data_AF-A0A4Y2ETM4-F1
#
_entry.id   AF-A0A4Y2ETM4-F1
#
_cell.length_a   1.000
_cell.length_b   1.000
_cell.length_c   1.000
_cell.angle_alpha   90.00
_cell.angle_beta   90.00
_cell.angle_gamma   90.00
#
_symmetry.space_group_name_H-M   'P 1'
#
loop_
_entity.id
_entity.type
_entity.pdbx_description
1 polymer ?
#
loop_
_entity_poly.entity_id
_entity_poly.type
_entity_poly.pdbx_seq_one_letter_code
_entity_poly.pdbx_strand_id
1 'polypeptide(L)'
;MMPQRSIYRVLSRGCIYKAKRRTGRLRMTDKRDDRRIQRLESTQQMTIPENQRSSVLSVSKDTISRRILETGTMVHCKMKKKPALKPHHKSRRMLWARNQMSYGPKWQSVIFSDEKKSNLDGADDWASYWHNLRKEPRCFFNRRQGGGSVMVWATFYYNGKVSPHFTGGRHTSTLEDNKTKTLEYNLLPFAELLGGLCWEFQQDNASIHTANNTKVWFNSQKIKYVDWPACSPDLNPIENLWGIMYGKIYSNGRTFLFYK
;
A
#
# COMPACT_ATOMS: atom_id res chain seq x y z
N MET A 1 5.27 -26.19 -57.56
CA MET A 1 5.75 -25.35 -58.69
C MET A 1 5.06 -23.99 -58.60
N MET A 2 5.79 -22.86 -58.64
CA MET A 2 5.18 -21.52 -58.54
C MET A 2 4.42 -21.16 -59.83
N PRO A 3 3.21 -20.56 -59.78
CA PRO A 3 2.47 -20.19 -60.97
C PRO A 3 3.25 -19.21 -61.85
N GLN A 4 3.22 -19.40 -63.17
CA GLN A 4 3.95 -18.57 -64.15
C GLN A 4 3.65 -17.06 -64.01
N ARG A 5 2.41 -16.70 -63.64
CA ARG A 5 1.99 -15.31 -63.33
C ARG A 5 2.72 -14.71 -62.13
N SER A 6 3.04 -15.51 -61.11
CA SER A 6 3.76 -15.08 -59.91
C SER A 6 5.23 -14.84 -60.22
N ILE A 7 5.83 -15.71 -61.03
CA ILE A 7 7.22 -15.58 -61.53
C ILE A 7 7.36 -14.28 -62.34
N TYR A 8 6.45 -14.04 -63.30
CA TYR A 8 6.43 -12.81 -64.08
C TYR A 8 6.31 -11.55 -63.21
N ARG A 9 5.48 -11.58 -62.16
CA ARG A 9 5.24 -10.44 -61.24
C ARG A 9 6.43 -10.13 -60.33
N VAL A 10 7.24 -11.12 -59.99
CA VAL A 10 8.48 -10.94 -59.22
C VAL A 10 9.59 -10.41 -60.14
N LEU A 11 9.76 -11.00 -61.32
CA LEU A 11 10.77 -10.58 -62.31
C LEU A 11 10.53 -9.15 -62.83
N SER A 12 9.27 -8.77 -63.10
CA SER A 12 8.90 -7.42 -63.58
C SER A 12 9.05 -6.30 -62.55
N ARG A 13 9.23 -6.62 -61.26
CA ARG A 13 9.40 -5.64 -60.17
C ARG A 13 10.82 -5.59 -59.61
N GLY A 14 11.72 -6.47 -60.05
CA GLY A 14 13.13 -6.55 -59.63
C GLY A 14 13.31 -6.64 -58.10
N CYS A 15 14.48 -6.18 -57.61
CA CYS A 15 14.83 -6.13 -56.18
C CYS A 15 13.95 -5.19 -55.31
N ILE A 16 12.95 -4.52 -55.89
CA ILE A 16 12.02 -3.62 -55.19
C ILE A 16 10.75 -4.37 -54.75
N TYR A 17 10.66 -5.68 -54.97
CA TYR A 17 9.54 -6.49 -54.49
C TYR A 17 9.49 -6.54 -52.95
N LYS A 18 8.76 -5.61 -52.33
CA LYS A 18 8.30 -5.72 -50.95
C LYS A 18 6.94 -6.42 -50.96
N ALA A 19 6.85 -7.59 -50.32
CA ALA A 19 5.57 -8.23 -50.08
C ALA A 19 4.62 -7.21 -49.41
N LYS A 20 3.42 -7.01 -49.98
CA LYS A 20 2.43 -6.13 -49.34
C LYS A 20 2.19 -6.66 -47.94
N ARG A 21 2.26 -5.77 -46.94
CA ARG A 21 1.89 -6.11 -45.55
C ARG A 21 0.51 -6.74 -45.58
N ARG A 22 0.40 -7.98 -45.09
CA ARG A 22 -0.89 -8.61 -44.87
C ARG A 22 -1.67 -7.71 -43.92
N THR A 23 -2.82 -7.22 -44.35
CA THR A 23 -3.75 -6.52 -43.46
C THR A 23 -4.28 -7.58 -42.51
N GLY A 24 -3.87 -7.51 -41.24
CA GLY A 24 -4.41 -8.37 -40.21
C GLY A 24 -5.91 -8.17 -40.03
N ARG A 25 -6.52 -8.96 -39.15
CA ARG A 25 -7.94 -8.82 -38.79
C ARG A 25 -8.26 -7.36 -38.45
N LEU A 26 -9.35 -6.85 -39.03
CA LEU A 26 -9.85 -5.50 -38.75
C LEU A 26 -10.11 -5.35 -37.25
N ARG A 27 -9.75 -4.19 -36.71
CA ARG A 27 -9.96 -3.87 -35.29
C ARG A 27 -11.46 -3.65 -35.05
N MET A 28 -11.97 -4.16 -33.93
CA MET A 28 -13.33 -3.85 -33.48
C MET A 28 -13.44 -2.46 -32.83
N THR A 29 -12.31 -1.79 -32.55
CA THR A 29 -12.27 -0.44 -31.97
C THR A 29 -11.67 0.53 -32.98
N ASP A 30 -12.21 1.74 -32.99
CA ASP A 30 -11.66 2.87 -33.73
C ASP A 30 -10.83 3.81 -32.81
N LYS A 31 -10.31 4.92 -33.37
CA LYS A 31 -9.54 5.91 -32.61
C LYS A 31 -10.36 6.64 -31.54
N ARG A 32 -11.69 6.74 -31.70
CA ARG A 32 -12.59 7.37 -30.73
C ARG A 32 -12.83 6.43 -29.56
N ASP A 33 -13.03 5.16 -29.84
CA ASP A 33 -13.15 4.08 -28.86
C ASP A 33 -11.92 3.95 -28.00
N ASP A 34 -10.74 3.95 -28.62
CA ASP A 34 -9.47 3.86 -27.90
C ASP A 34 -9.28 5.06 -26.93
N ARG A 35 -9.67 6.27 -27.37
CA ARG A 35 -9.67 7.48 -26.51
C ARG A 35 -10.70 7.40 -25.38
N ARG A 36 -11.87 6.79 -25.63
CA ARG A 36 -12.89 6.57 -24.60
C ARG A 36 -12.38 5.60 -23.54
N ILE A 37 -11.84 4.45 -23.95
CA ILE A 37 -11.24 3.45 -23.07
C ILE A 37 -10.21 4.11 -22.15
N GLN A 38 -9.31 4.93 -22.70
CA GLN A 38 -8.30 5.65 -21.92
C GLN A 38 -8.90 6.67 -20.95
N ARG A 39 -9.94 7.40 -21.35
CA ARG A 39 -10.59 8.39 -20.48
C ARG A 39 -11.28 7.74 -19.29
N LEU A 40 -11.95 6.61 -19.51
CA LEU A 40 -12.64 5.86 -18.46
C LEU A 40 -11.65 5.35 -17.39
N GLU A 41 -10.46 4.89 -17.79
CA GLU A 41 -9.41 4.48 -16.84
C GLU A 41 -8.71 5.69 -16.20
N SER A 42 -8.24 6.65 -17.01
CA SER A 42 -7.36 7.72 -16.54
C SER A 42 -8.08 8.86 -15.79
N THR A 43 -9.35 9.10 -16.09
CA THR A 43 -10.15 10.18 -15.51
C THR A 43 -11.25 9.63 -14.60
N GLN A 44 -12.01 8.62 -15.06
CA GLN A 44 -13.09 8.02 -14.27
C GLN A 44 -12.64 6.87 -13.36
N GLN A 45 -11.36 6.48 -13.42
CA GLN A 45 -10.74 5.56 -12.46
C GLN A 45 -11.35 4.15 -12.46
N MET A 46 -12.00 3.77 -13.56
CA MET A 46 -12.64 2.46 -13.68
C MET A 46 -11.58 1.38 -13.79
N THR A 47 -11.86 0.21 -13.22
CA THR A 47 -11.12 -1.02 -13.51
C THR A 47 -11.47 -1.55 -14.89
N ILE A 48 -10.62 -2.38 -15.50
CA ILE A 48 -10.92 -3.01 -16.80
C ILE A 48 -12.32 -3.67 -16.84
N PRO A 49 -12.76 -4.45 -15.82
CA PRO A 49 -14.11 -5.00 -15.79
C PRO A 49 -15.23 -3.96 -15.68
N GLU A 50 -15.00 -2.85 -14.99
CA GLU A 50 -15.96 -1.74 -14.93
C GLU A 50 -16.01 -0.98 -16.25
N ASN A 51 -14.87 -0.72 -16.86
CA ASN A 51 -14.75 -0.12 -18.20
C ASN A 51 -15.45 -0.99 -19.24
N GLN A 52 -15.28 -2.31 -19.20
CA GLN A 52 -16.01 -3.23 -20.07
C GLN A 52 -17.54 -3.12 -19.87
N ARG A 53 -18.00 -2.99 -18.62
CA ARG A 53 -19.43 -2.84 -18.31
C ARG A 53 -20.01 -1.47 -18.65
N SER A 54 -19.21 -0.41 -18.56
CA SER A 54 -19.64 0.99 -18.81
C SER A 54 -19.39 1.44 -20.25
N SER A 55 -18.53 0.73 -20.97
CA SER A 55 -18.33 0.90 -22.39
C SER A 55 -19.53 0.34 -23.13
N VAL A 56 -20.01 1.08 -24.13
CA VAL A 56 -21.03 0.61 -25.08
C VAL A 56 -20.42 -0.41 -26.07
N LEU A 57 -19.10 -0.61 -26.01
CA LEU A 57 -18.36 -1.49 -26.90
C LEU A 57 -18.39 -2.92 -26.38
N SER A 58 -18.88 -3.85 -27.20
CA SER A 58 -18.81 -5.29 -26.93
C SER A 58 -17.39 -5.83 -27.19
N VAL A 59 -16.44 -5.44 -26.33
CA VAL A 59 -15.03 -5.83 -26.41
C VAL A 59 -14.60 -6.62 -25.18
N SER A 60 -13.63 -7.52 -25.35
CA SER A 60 -13.07 -8.29 -24.24
C SER A 60 -12.16 -7.45 -23.34
N LYS A 61 -11.98 -7.87 -22.08
CA LYS A 61 -11.01 -7.29 -21.13
C LYS A 61 -9.60 -7.21 -21.71
N ASP A 62 -9.17 -8.25 -22.44
CA ASP A 62 -7.85 -8.28 -23.08
C ASP A 62 -7.71 -7.24 -24.19
N THR A 63 -8.82 -6.95 -24.89
CA THR A 63 -8.83 -5.93 -25.93
C THR A 63 -8.68 -4.55 -25.29
N ILE A 64 -9.38 -4.28 -24.20
CA ILE A 64 -9.22 -3.05 -23.41
C ILE A 64 -7.78 -2.91 -22.91
N SER A 65 -7.21 -3.95 -22.31
CA SER A 65 -5.82 -3.95 -21.82
C SER A 65 -4.82 -3.67 -22.95
N ARG A 66 -4.97 -4.34 -24.10
CA ARG A 66 -4.13 -4.10 -25.29
C ARG A 66 -4.22 -2.64 -25.76
N ARG A 67 -5.41 -2.04 -25.78
CA ARG A 67 -5.58 -0.62 -26.20
C ARG A 67 -4.96 0.37 -25.22
N ILE A 68 -4.98 0.07 -23.93
CA ILE A 68 -4.29 0.88 -22.92
C ILE A 68 -2.78 0.84 -23.17
N LEU A 69 -2.22 -0.37 -23.33
CA LEU A 69 -0.79 -0.60 -23.50
C LEU A 69 -0.23 -0.06 -24.83
N GLU A 70 -0.98 -0.16 -25.93
CA GLU A 70 -0.57 0.30 -27.27
C GLU A 70 -0.14 1.78 -27.29
N THR A 71 -0.59 2.59 -26.32
CA THR A 71 -0.22 4.01 -26.26
C THR A 71 1.12 4.31 -25.62
N GLY A 72 1.65 3.38 -24.81
CA GLY A 72 2.84 3.63 -23.99
C GLY A 72 2.67 4.70 -22.90
N THR A 73 1.46 5.21 -22.65
CA THR A 73 1.22 6.31 -21.68
C THR A 73 0.74 5.82 -20.33
N MET A 74 0.40 4.53 -20.22
CA MET A 74 -0.20 3.93 -19.05
C MET A 74 0.52 2.65 -18.66
N VAL A 75 0.75 2.48 -17.37
CA VAL A 75 1.39 1.31 -16.78
C VAL A 75 0.53 0.76 -15.66
N HIS A 76 0.53 -0.56 -15.50
CA HIS A 76 -0.16 -1.19 -14.39
C HIS A 76 0.71 -1.09 -13.14
N CYS A 77 0.21 -0.43 -12.09
CA CYS A 77 0.96 -0.17 -10.86
C CYS A 77 0.20 -0.69 -9.64
N LYS A 78 0.95 -1.19 -8.65
CA LYS A 78 0.42 -1.34 -7.30
C LYS A 78 0.20 0.05 -6.70
N MET A 79 -0.95 0.24 -6.08
CA MET A 79 -1.29 1.50 -5.42
C MET A 79 -0.55 1.58 -4.09
N LYS A 80 0.19 2.66 -3.86
CA LYS A 80 0.91 2.86 -2.60
C LYS A 80 -0.02 3.48 -1.56
N LYS A 81 -0.17 2.88 -0.39
CA LYS A 81 -0.87 3.48 0.75
C LYS A 81 0.09 4.47 1.42
N LYS A 82 -0.14 5.78 1.26
CA LYS A 82 0.56 6.82 2.04
C LYS A 82 -0.42 7.92 2.42
N PRO A 83 -0.33 8.46 3.65
CA PRO A 83 -1.08 9.65 4.02
C PRO A 83 -0.63 10.83 3.16
N ALA A 84 -1.57 11.71 2.80
CA ALA A 84 -1.24 12.95 2.11
C ALA A 84 -0.45 13.88 3.04
N LEU A 85 0.77 14.25 2.63
CA LEU A 85 1.63 15.11 3.42
C LEU A 85 1.41 16.58 3.07
N LYS A 86 0.95 17.36 4.05
CA LYS A 86 0.90 18.82 3.97
C LYS A 86 2.32 19.41 4.03
N PRO A 87 2.56 20.64 3.53
CA PRO A 87 3.89 21.27 3.56
C PRO A 87 4.55 21.27 4.94
N HIS A 88 3.80 21.59 6.00
CA HIS A 88 4.32 21.58 7.37
C HIS A 88 4.68 20.17 7.88
N HIS A 89 3.98 19.11 7.43
CA HIS A 89 4.38 17.73 7.75
C HIS A 89 5.77 17.43 7.18
N LYS A 90 6.03 17.84 5.93
CA LYS A 90 7.33 17.64 5.28
C LYS A 90 8.44 18.37 6.03
N SER A 91 8.23 19.65 6.37
CA SER A 91 9.22 20.44 7.13
C SER A 91 9.51 19.83 8.50
N ARG A 92 8.49 19.44 9.25
CA ARG A 92 8.66 18.77 10.56
C ARG A 92 9.41 17.45 10.46
N ARG A 93 9.08 16.62 9.46
CA ARG A 93 9.74 15.33 9.21
C ARG A 93 11.22 15.52 8.89
N MET A 94 11.55 16.49 8.04
CA MET A 94 12.94 16.80 7.68
C MET A 94 13.74 17.29 8.89
N LEU A 95 13.16 18.18 9.71
CA LEU A 95 13.80 18.66 10.93
C LEU A 95 14.02 17.52 11.92
N TRP A 96 13.00 16.69 12.15
CA TRP A 96 13.12 15.52 13.01
C TRP A 96 14.23 14.59 12.53
N ALA A 97 14.23 14.24 11.24
CA ALA A 97 15.24 13.33 10.68
C ALA A 97 16.66 13.86 10.91
N ARG A 98 16.89 15.17 10.69
CA ARG A 98 18.18 15.83 10.97
C ARG A 98 18.58 15.72 12.44
N ASN A 99 17.67 16.00 13.37
CA ASN A 99 17.92 15.92 14.81
C ASN A 99 18.24 14.48 15.25
N GLN A 100 17.65 13.49 14.57
CA GLN A 100 17.82 12.08 14.89
C GLN A 100 19.04 11.43 14.24
N MET A 101 19.75 12.11 13.32
CA MET A 101 20.97 11.57 12.71
C MET A 101 22.06 11.26 13.76
N SER A 102 22.11 12.02 14.86
CA SER A 102 23.07 11.84 15.94
C SER A 102 22.61 10.85 17.02
N TYR A 103 21.44 10.20 16.89
CA TYR A 103 20.96 9.25 17.92
C TYR A 103 21.88 8.02 18.02
N GLY A 104 22.43 7.56 16.89
CA GLY A 104 23.43 6.51 16.85
C GLY A 104 23.01 5.25 17.64
N PRO A 105 23.84 4.72 18.55
CA PRO A 105 23.54 3.52 19.33
C PRO A 105 22.29 3.61 20.22
N LYS A 106 21.79 4.81 20.54
CA LYS A 106 20.58 4.98 21.37
C LYS A 106 19.35 4.31 20.75
N TRP A 107 19.33 4.13 19.42
CA TRP A 107 18.26 3.38 18.75
C TRP A 107 18.12 1.93 19.25
N GLN A 108 19.19 1.35 19.82
CA GLN A 108 19.14 -0.01 20.37
C GLN A 108 18.31 -0.11 21.64
N SER A 109 18.13 1.00 22.36
CA SER A 109 17.31 1.11 23.58
C SER A 109 15.95 1.78 23.33
N VAL A 110 15.52 1.90 22.06
CA VAL A 110 14.18 2.38 21.73
C VAL A 110 13.25 1.19 21.54
N ILE A 111 12.11 1.22 22.27
CA ILE A 111 11.00 0.30 22.05
C ILE A 111 10.05 0.95 21.04
N PHE A 112 9.90 0.31 19.89
CA PHE A 112 8.96 0.73 18.86
C PHE A 112 7.62 0.03 19.06
N SER A 113 6.53 0.75 18.82
CA SER A 113 5.18 0.21 18.88
C SER A 113 4.32 0.71 17.72
N ASP A 114 3.28 -0.06 17.39
CA ASP A 114 2.24 0.34 16.43
C ASP A 114 1.01 -0.56 16.54
N GLU A 115 -0.13 -0.04 16.08
CA GLU A 115 -1.39 -0.77 15.89
C GLU A 115 -1.60 -1.15 14.42
N LYS A 116 -1.69 -2.45 14.12
CA LYS A 116 -1.97 -2.94 12.75
C LYS A 116 -3.26 -3.70 12.63
N LYS A 117 -4.11 -3.26 11.70
CA LYS A 117 -5.37 -3.92 11.37
C LYS A 117 -5.11 -4.97 10.30
N SER A 118 -5.45 -6.23 10.59
CA SER A 118 -5.44 -7.35 9.65
C SER A 118 -6.87 -7.65 9.22
N ASN A 119 -7.18 -7.57 7.92
CA ASN A 119 -8.50 -7.97 7.45
C ASN A 119 -8.53 -9.48 7.16
N LEU A 120 -9.65 -10.15 7.43
CA LEU A 120 -9.78 -11.58 7.15
C LEU A 120 -9.96 -11.85 5.65
N ASP A 121 -10.45 -10.88 4.89
CA ASP A 121 -10.78 -10.96 3.48
C ASP A 121 -9.66 -10.44 2.55
N GLY A 122 -8.42 -10.43 3.02
CA GLY A 122 -7.22 -10.09 2.25
C GLY A 122 -6.53 -8.77 2.64
N ALA A 123 -5.28 -8.63 2.22
CA ALA A 123 -4.46 -7.46 2.54
C ALA A 123 -4.92 -6.18 1.82
N ASP A 124 -4.81 -5.03 2.49
CA ASP A 124 -5.14 -3.71 1.92
C ASP A 124 -4.27 -3.37 0.69
N ASP A 125 -3.06 -3.94 0.59
CA ASP A 125 -2.05 -3.63 -0.43
C ASP A 125 -2.24 -4.36 -1.77
N TRP A 126 -3.37 -5.05 -1.93
CA TRP A 126 -3.71 -5.74 -3.18
C TRP A 126 -4.37 -4.83 -4.23
N ALA A 127 -4.62 -3.56 -3.89
CA ALA A 127 -5.15 -2.59 -4.84
C ALA A 127 -4.12 -2.25 -5.93
N SER A 128 -4.42 -2.61 -7.18
CA SER A 128 -3.67 -2.17 -8.35
C SER A 128 -4.53 -1.27 -9.23
N TYR A 129 -3.89 -0.40 -10.01
CA TYR A 129 -4.58 0.49 -10.94
C TYR A 129 -3.71 0.77 -12.17
N TRP A 130 -4.35 1.21 -13.24
CA TRP A 130 -3.65 1.74 -14.39
C TRP A 130 -3.25 3.19 -14.14
N HIS A 131 -1.96 3.42 -14.06
CA HIS A 131 -1.37 4.74 -13.84
C HIS A 131 -1.07 5.41 -15.18
N ASN A 132 -1.69 6.57 -15.40
CA ASN A 132 -1.29 7.47 -16.47
C ASN A 132 -0.02 8.22 -16.05
N LEU A 133 1.08 8.01 -16.77
CA LEU A 133 2.41 8.55 -16.49
C LEU A 133 2.48 10.09 -16.51
N ARG A 134 1.45 10.76 -17.03
CA ARG A 134 1.34 12.23 -17.08
C ARG A 134 0.75 12.83 -15.81
N LYS A 135 0.36 12.00 -14.84
CA LYS A 135 -0.26 12.42 -13.57
C LYS A 135 0.62 11.95 -12.41
N GLU A 136 0.43 12.54 -11.25
CA GLU A 136 1.05 12.05 -10.02
C GLU A 136 0.56 10.62 -9.67
N PRO A 137 1.44 9.74 -9.16
CA PRO A 137 1.05 8.42 -8.68
C PRO A 137 -0.01 8.51 -7.58
N ARG A 138 -1.01 7.64 -7.66
CA ARG A 138 -2.11 7.63 -6.69
C ARG A 138 -1.75 6.90 -5.42
N CYS A 139 -2.36 7.40 -4.36
CA CYS A 139 -2.36 6.80 -3.05
C CYS A 139 -3.78 6.79 -2.53
N PHE A 140 -4.16 5.69 -1.90
CA PHE A 140 -5.53 5.50 -1.43
C PHE A 140 -5.57 5.51 0.09
N PHE A 141 -6.70 5.98 0.59
CA PHE A 141 -7.01 6.06 2.01
C PHE A 141 -8.34 5.31 2.20
N ASN A 142 -8.22 4.04 2.62
CA ASN A 142 -9.27 3.16 3.16
C ASN A 142 -10.18 2.39 2.20
N ARG A 143 -10.12 1.05 2.31
CA ARG A 143 -11.11 0.10 1.77
C ARG A 143 -12.49 0.38 2.39
N ARG A 144 -13.58 0.20 1.63
CA ARG A 144 -14.95 0.18 2.19
C ARG A 144 -15.07 -1.00 3.16
N GLN A 145 -15.67 -0.76 4.33
CA GLN A 145 -15.75 -1.75 5.42
C GLN A 145 -16.44 -3.05 4.97
N GLY A 146 -15.86 -4.20 5.33
CA GLY A 146 -16.38 -5.55 5.04
C GLY A 146 -15.41 -6.64 5.52
N GLY A 147 -15.90 -7.89 5.63
CA GLY A 147 -15.05 -9.09 5.79
C GLY A 147 -14.44 -9.37 7.17
N GLY A 148 -14.68 -8.54 8.18
CA GLY A 148 -14.13 -8.74 9.52
C GLY A 148 -12.63 -8.45 9.59
N SER A 149 -12.14 -8.10 10.78
CA SER A 149 -10.74 -7.74 10.99
C SER A 149 -10.30 -7.98 12.41
N VAL A 150 -9.02 -8.28 12.56
CA VAL A 150 -8.33 -8.35 13.85
C VAL A 150 -7.43 -7.13 13.98
N MET A 151 -7.42 -6.51 15.15
CA MET A 151 -6.54 -5.41 15.49
C MET A 151 -5.44 -5.96 16.40
N VAL A 152 -4.18 -5.73 16.02
CA VAL A 152 -3.01 -6.20 16.76
C VAL A 152 -2.20 -4.98 17.14
N TRP A 153 -1.94 -4.81 18.43
CA TRP A 153 -0.89 -3.91 18.90
C TRP A 153 0.39 -4.72 19.06
N ALA A 154 1.54 -4.21 18.67
CA ALA A 154 2.79 -4.91 18.94
C ALA A 154 3.90 -3.96 19.34
N THR A 155 4.86 -4.51 20.07
CA THR A 155 6.13 -3.86 20.40
C THR A 155 7.32 -4.70 19.96
N PHE A 156 8.41 -4.03 19.61
CA PHE A 156 9.71 -4.67 19.41
C PHE A 156 10.85 -3.69 19.70
N TYR A 157 12.05 -4.22 19.91
CA TYR A 157 13.29 -3.44 20.03
C TYR A 157 14.43 -4.17 19.31
N TYR A 158 15.61 -3.54 19.24
CA TYR A 158 16.74 -3.98 18.40
C TYR A 158 17.13 -5.47 18.52
N ASN A 159 17.28 -5.99 19.75
CA ASN A 159 17.65 -7.40 20.01
C ASN A 159 16.49 -8.23 20.58
N GLY A 160 15.27 -7.70 20.51
CA GLY A 160 14.10 -8.26 21.18
C GLY A 160 13.25 -9.14 20.30
N LYS A 161 12.52 -10.07 20.93
CA LYS A 161 11.36 -10.68 20.29
C LYS A 161 10.25 -9.65 20.15
N VAL A 162 9.40 -9.82 19.15
CA VAL A 162 8.17 -9.04 19.00
C VAL A 162 7.17 -9.51 20.05
N SER A 163 6.51 -8.58 20.73
CA SER A 163 5.40 -8.87 21.64
C SER A 163 4.08 -8.39 21.04
N PRO A 164 3.33 -9.26 20.33
CA PRO A 164 2.02 -8.92 19.80
C PRO A 164 0.92 -9.13 20.85
N HIS A 165 0.00 -8.17 20.93
CA HIS A 165 -1.21 -8.21 21.74
C HIS A 165 -2.44 -8.02 20.83
N PHE A 166 -3.35 -9.01 20.88
CA PHE A 166 -4.59 -8.96 20.11
C PHE A 166 -5.65 -8.16 20.89
N THR A 167 -6.01 -6.98 20.39
CA THR A 167 -7.05 -6.17 21.02
C THR A 167 -8.42 -6.71 20.59
N GLY A 168 -9.17 -7.31 21.51
CA GLY A 168 -10.49 -7.89 21.22
C GLY A 168 -11.61 -6.85 21.11
N GLY A 169 -12.55 -7.06 20.18
CA GLY A 169 -13.89 -6.45 20.19
C GLY A 169 -14.07 -5.13 19.41
N ARG A 170 -15.31 -4.90 18.96
CA ARG A 170 -15.76 -3.61 18.39
C ARG A 170 -15.69 -2.58 19.51
N HIS A 171 -14.86 -1.54 19.34
CA HIS A 171 -14.58 -0.52 20.35
C HIS A 171 -15.87 0.18 20.83
N THR A 172 -16.49 -0.33 21.90
CA THR A 172 -17.62 0.29 22.59
C THR A 172 -17.42 0.19 24.09
N SER A 173 -16.39 0.86 24.59
CA SER A 173 -16.27 1.43 25.94
C SER A 173 -14.92 2.13 26.02
N THR A 174 -14.94 3.41 26.38
CA THR A 174 -13.84 4.41 26.46
C THR A 174 -12.47 3.94 25.94
N LEU A 175 -12.14 4.34 24.71
CA LEU A 175 -10.87 4.07 24.02
C LEU A 175 -9.61 4.40 24.86
N GLU A 176 -9.72 5.33 25.81
CA GLU A 176 -8.60 5.83 26.59
C GLU A 176 -8.21 4.91 27.76
N ASP A 177 -9.18 4.32 28.48
CA ASP A 177 -8.90 3.44 29.65
C ASP A 177 -8.39 2.06 29.23
N ASN A 178 -8.77 1.60 28.03
CA ASN A 178 -8.25 0.37 27.44
C ASN A 178 -6.79 0.53 26.98
N LYS A 179 -6.36 1.75 26.64
CA LYS A 179 -5.02 2.00 26.13
C LYS A 179 -3.98 1.95 27.24
N THR A 180 -4.18 2.68 28.34
CA THR A 180 -3.24 2.67 29.47
C THR A 180 -3.09 1.27 30.04
N LYS A 181 -4.17 0.50 30.14
CA LYS A 181 -4.12 -0.94 30.47
C LYS A 181 -3.33 -1.76 29.46
N THR A 182 -3.52 -1.54 28.16
CA THR A 182 -2.75 -2.24 27.12
C THR A 182 -1.25 -1.94 27.28
N LEU A 183 -0.88 -0.68 27.52
CA LEU A 183 0.51 -0.30 27.78
C LEU A 183 1.01 -0.93 29.09
N GLU A 184 0.25 -0.85 30.18
CA GLU A 184 0.64 -1.41 31.47
C GLU A 184 0.90 -2.92 31.40
N TYR A 185 -0.04 -3.69 30.84
CA TYR A 185 0.07 -5.14 30.79
C TYR A 185 1.02 -5.67 29.71
N ASN A 186 1.29 -4.91 28.65
CA ASN A 186 2.10 -5.40 27.53
C ASN A 186 3.42 -4.66 27.33
N LEU A 187 3.50 -3.35 27.60
CA LEU A 187 4.73 -2.58 27.47
C LEU A 187 5.65 -2.77 28.68
N LEU A 188 5.14 -2.65 29.91
CA LEU A 188 6.00 -2.66 31.10
C LEU A 188 6.74 -4.00 31.27
N PRO A 189 6.07 -5.17 31.23
CA PRO A 189 6.77 -6.46 31.33
C PRO A 189 7.74 -6.69 30.16
N PHE A 190 7.42 -6.15 28.99
CA PHE A 190 8.30 -6.24 27.83
C PHE A 190 9.55 -5.37 28.00
N ALA A 191 9.40 -4.18 28.59
CA ALA A 191 10.51 -3.28 28.88
C ALA A 191 11.42 -3.80 30.02
N GLU A 192 10.90 -4.57 30.97
CA GLU A 192 11.72 -5.25 31.99
C GLU A 192 12.76 -6.20 31.37
N LEU A 193 12.45 -6.80 30.21
CA LEU A 193 13.41 -7.64 29.47
C LEU A 193 14.64 -6.87 28.97
N LEU A 194 14.57 -5.54 28.89
CA LEU A 194 15.72 -4.68 28.58
C LEU A 194 16.62 -4.42 29.80
N GLY A 195 16.33 -5.06 30.94
CA GLY A 195 17.18 -5.01 32.14
C GLY A 195 17.15 -3.67 32.86
N GLY A 196 16.03 -2.93 32.78
CA GLY A 196 15.85 -1.66 33.49
C GLY A 196 16.76 -0.51 33.02
N LEU A 197 17.49 -0.69 31.91
CA LEU A 197 18.32 0.34 31.30
C LEU A 197 17.46 1.46 30.70
N CYS A 198 17.97 2.69 30.68
CA CYS A 198 17.33 3.88 30.12
C CYS A 198 16.78 3.66 28.69
N TRP A 199 15.55 3.17 28.58
CA TRP A 199 14.86 3.00 27.31
C TRP A 199 13.94 4.18 27.03
N GLU A 200 13.66 4.37 25.74
CA GLU A 200 12.69 5.35 25.27
C GLU A 200 11.60 4.65 24.50
N PHE A 201 10.38 5.11 24.67
CA PHE A 201 9.21 4.59 23.98
C PHE A 201 8.93 5.36 22.71
N GLN A 202 8.69 4.66 21.61
CA GLN A 202 8.15 5.23 20.40
C GLN A 202 6.70 4.78 20.22
N GLN A 203 5.82 5.77 20.05
CA GLN A 203 4.44 5.61 19.59
C GLN A 203 4.13 6.72 18.58
N ASP A 204 3.10 6.54 17.76
CA ASP A 204 2.68 7.57 16.82
C ASP A 204 1.91 8.72 17.53
N ASN A 205 1.64 9.79 16.77
CA ASN A 205 0.93 10.95 17.28
C ASN A 205 -0.58 10.92 16.95
N ALA A 206 -1.19 9.73 16.81
CA ALA A 206 -2.64 9.69 16.66
C ALA A 206 -3.34 10.21 17.95
N SER A 207 -4.55 10.75 17.80
CA SER A 207 -5.24 11.50 18.87
C SER A 207 -5.32 10.73 20.17
N ILE A 208 -5.58 9.42 20.09
CA ILE A 208 -5.64 8.50 21.23
C ILE A 208 -4.30 8.32 21.97
N HIS A 209 -3.16 8.58 21.33
CA HIS A 209 -1.81 8.53 21.94
C HIS A 209 -1.46 9.87 22.60
N THR A 210 -2.06 10.96 22.13
CA THR A 210 -1.84 12.32 22.63
C THR A 210 -2.83 12.76 23.71
N ALA A 211 -3.78 11.90 24.07
CA ALA A 211 -4.79 12.14 25.10
C ALA A 211 -4.14 12.46 26.46
N ASN A 212 -4.81 13.29 27.26
CA ASN A 212 -4.25 13.76 28.52
C ASN A 212 -4.01 12.61 29.50
N ASN A 213 -4.94 11.65 29.58
CA ASN A 213 -4.81 10.46 30.44
C ASN A 213 -3.54 9.66 30.11
N THR A 214 -3.27 9.42 28.82
CA THR A 214 -2.08 8.71 28.36
C THR A 214 -0.79 9.46 28.73
N LYS A 215 -0.77 10.79 28.59
CA LYS A 215 0.38 11.62 29.00
C LYS A 215 0.62 11.56 30.51
N VAL A 216 -0.45 11.66 31.31
CA VAL A 216 -0.40 11.56 32.77
C VAL A 216 0.15 10.18 33.19
N TRP A 217 -0.29 9.11 32.54
CA TRP A 217 0.20 7.76 32.79
C TRP A 217 1.69 7.59 32.44
N PHE A 218 2.14 8.07 31.26
CA PHE A 218 3.58 8.02 30.93
C PHE A 218 4.43 8.78 31.96
N ASN A 219 3.94 9.93 32.43
CA ASN A 219 4.63 10.70 33.46
C ASN A 219 4.66 9.97 34.81
N SER A 220 3.57 9.31 35.22
CA SER A 220 3.53 8.56 36.49
C SER A 220 4.46 7.34 36.47
N GLN A 221 4.59 6.68 35.31
CA GLN A 221 5.52 5.57 35.08
C GLN A 221 6.95 6.03 34.80
N LYS A 222 7.22 7.35 34.74
CA LYS A 222 8.52 7.95 34.40
C LYS A 222 9.11 7.46 33.06
N ILE A 223 8.24 7.14 32.11
CA ILE A 223 8.64 6.65 30.79
C ILE A 223 9.02 7.83 29.91
N LYS A 224 10.21 7.77 29.32
CA LYS A 224 10.64 8.71 28.28
C LYS A 224 10.07 8.26 26.93
N TYR A 225 9.68 9.22 26.10
CA TYR A 225 9.24 8.93 24.73
C TYR A 225 10.07 9.71 23.72
N VAL A 226 10.25 9.11 22.54
CA VAL A 226 10.89 9.73 21.39
C VAL A 226 9.87 10.69 20.76
N ASP A 227 10.21 11.97 20.58
CA ASP A 227 9.39 12.86 19.75
C ASP A 227 9.23 12.22 18.37
N TRP A 228 8.04 12.27 17.78
CA TRP A 228 7.77 11.60 16.50
C TRP A 228 7.07 12.55 15.55
N PRO A 229 7.44 12.62 14.25
CA PRO A 229 6.77 13.51 13.32
C PRO A 229 5.45 12.89 12.84
N ALA A 230 4.38 13.69 12.79
CA ALA A 230 3.07 13.25 12.32
C ALA A 230 3.11 12.66 10.89
N CYS A 231 2.19 11.72 10.62
CA CYS A 231 2.07 11.04 9.32
C CYS A 231 3.38 10.40 8.84
N SER A 232 4.11 9.72 9.73
CA SER A 232 5.43 9.13 9.41
C SER A 232 5.54 7.63 9.71
N PRO A 233 4.67 6.80 9.12
CA PRO A 233 4.78 5.35 9.26
C PRO A 233 6.10 4.82 8.68
N ASP A 234 6.60 5.44 7.61
CA ASP A 234 7.85 5.04 6.95
C ASP A 234 9.11 5.25 7.80
N LEU A 235 9.01 6.03 8.88
CA LEU A 235 10.11 6.20 9.84
C LEU A 235 10.07 5.14 10.94
N ASN A 236 8.95 4.42 11.11
CA ASN A 236 8.78 3.44 12.18
C ASN A 236 9.17 2.04 11.67
N PRO A 237 10.30 1.46 12.12
CA PRO A 237 10.77 0.19 11.61
C PRO A 237 9.83 -0.99 11.90
N ILE A 238 8.83 -0.86 12.78
CA ILE A 238 7.79 -1.89 12.97
C ILE A 238 6.95 -2.08 11.71
N GLU A 239 6.84 -1.08 10.83
CA GLU A 239 6.13 -1.24 9.55
C GLU A 239 6.82 -2.23 8.62
N ASN A 240 8.15 -2.37 8.71
CA ASN A 240 8.89 -3.41 7.98
C ASN A 240 8.52 -4.80 8.53
N LEU A 241 8.41 -4.93 9.85
CA LEU A 241 7.99 -6.16 10.51
C LEU A 241 6.57 -6.54 10.08
N TRP A 242 5.64 -5.57 10.04
CA TRP A 242 4.30 -5.80 9.51
C TRP A 242 4.32 -6.28 8.06
N GLY A 243 5.16 -5.71 7.21
CA GLY A 243 5.36 -6.16 5.83
C GLY A 243 5.77 -7.63 5.75
N ILE A 244 6.74 -8.06 6.58
CA ILE A 244 7.20 -9.45 6.63
C ILE A 244 6.09 -10.38 7.15
N MET A 245 5.41 -10.01 8.23
CA MET A 245 4.33 -10.80 8.81
C MET A 245 3.18 -10.97 7.83
N TYR A 246 2.74 -9.90 7.19
CA TYR A 246 1.61 -9.93 6.26
C TYR A 246 1.96 -10.67 4.98
N GLY A 247 3.21 -10.56 4.50
CA GLY A 247 3.71 -11.39 3.41
C GLY A 247 3.56 -12.89 3.69
N LYS A 248 3.75 -13.31 4.95
CA LYS A 248 3.52 -14.71 5.37
C LYS A 248 2.04 -15.04 5.55
N ILE A 249 1.28 -14.20 6.25
CA ILE A 249 -0.15 -14.40 6.55
C ILE A 249 -0.97 -14.56 5.27
N TYR A 250 -0.76 -13.66 4.31
CA TYR A 250 -1.50 -13.61 3.05
C TYR A 250 -0.76 -14.31 1.89
N SER A 251 0.25 -15.12 2.21
CA SER A 251 0.98 -15.91 1.20
C SER A 251 0.00 -16.75 0.36
N ASN A 252 0.29 -16.88 -0.93
CA ASN A 252 -0.53 -17.62 -1.90
C ASN A 252 -1.99 -17.14 -2.00
N GLY A 253 -2.26 -15.86 -1.69
CA GLY A 253 -3.61 -15.30 -1.79
C GLY A 253 -4.57 -15.81 -0.72
N ARG A 254 -4.04 -16.34 0.40
CA ARG A 254 -4.86 -16.82 1.52
C ARG A 254 -5.83 -15.74 2.02
N THR A 255 -7.06 -16.16 2.26
CA THR A 255 -8.10 -15.40 2.95
C THR A 255 -8.66 -16.27 4.08
N PHE A 256 -9.18 -15.63 5.11
CA PHE A 256 -9.69 -16.25 6.34
C PHE A 256 -11.20 -16.01 6.50
N LEU A 257 -11.88 -15.70 5.40
CA LEU A 257 -13.34 -15.68 5.36
C LEU A 257 -13.84 -17.13 5.44
N PHE A 258 -14.55 -17.45 6.53
CA PHE A 258 -15.37 -18.65 6.56
C PHE A 258 -16.60 -18.36 5.67
N TYR A 259 -16.73 -19.09 4.55
CA TYR A 259 -18.01 -19.17 3.87
C TYR A 259 -19.00 -19.81 4.86
N LYS A 260 -20.05 -19.06 5.23
CA LYS A 260 -21.25 -19.64 5.82
C LYS A 260 -22.12 -20.20 4.72
#